data_AF-A0A804L798-F1
#
_entry.id   AF-A0A804L798-F1
#
_cell.length_a   1.000
_cell.length_b   1.000
_cell.length_c   1.000
_cell.angle_alpha   90.00
_cell.angle_beta   90.00
_cell.angle_gamma   90.00
#
_symmetry.space_group_name_H-M   'P 1'
#
loop_
_entity.id
_entity.type
_entity.pdbx_description
1 polymer ?
#
loop_
_entity_poly.entity_id
_entity_poly.type
_entity_poly.pdbx_seq_one_letter_code
_entity_poly.pdbx_strand_id
1 'polypeptide(L)'
;MESSPHYNPQDKLTDEKVKREAIEISEDKSRAKIDPVALDVTWGNDPRHWCINKNKLGSITLLQVSWLEVVGKLDGSRLVAGERYKVKFMVKMRADAFGWSGCPVYLMAKDASGKFVWKKADLSLLPSDTELPIPDIQSQVLIFTAPPDQVVFGLFEIWRGTWKGGLEIVRVIIDKVPPDNFKR
;
A
#
# COMPACT_ATOMS: atom_id res chain seq x y z
N MET A 1 11.47 33.41 -8.02
CA MET A 1 10.20 33.08 -8.69
C MET A 1 10.41 31.72 -9.33
N GLU A 2 10.10 30.64 -8.60
CA GLU A 2 10.16 29.29 -9.17
C GLU A 2 8.96 29.10 -10.09
N SER A 3 9.25 28.80 -11.36
CA SER A 3 8.27 28.46 -12.38
C SER A 3 7.46 27.25 -11.93
N SER A 4 6.14 27.41 -11.80
CA SER A 4 5.23 26.29 -11.59
C SER A 4 5.42 25.26 -12.71
N PRO A 5 5.46 23.95 -12.40
CA PRO A 5 5.65 22.93 -13.40
C PRO A 5 4.47 22.98 -14.39
N HIS A 6 4.78 23.18 -15.67
CA HIS A 6 3.79 23.12 -16.74
C HIS A 6 3.16 21.72 -16.76
N TYR A 7 1.86 21.67 -16.49
CA TYR A 7 1.06 20.48 -16.55
C TYR A 7 0.89 19.99 -17.99
N ASN A 8 1.28 18.74 -18.27
CA ASN A 8 1.15 18.12 -19.59
C ASN A 8 0.11 16.98 -19.55
N PRO A 9 -0.99 17.07 -20.32
CA PRO A 9 -1.98 16.00 -20.41
C PRO A 9 -1.45 14.66 -20.92
N GLN A 10 -0.39 14.67 -21.73
CA GLN A 10 0.22 13.46 -22.27
C GLN A 10 0.88 12.63 -21.15
N ASP A 11 1.58 13.31 -20.23
CA ASP A 11 2.28 12.69 -19.10
C ASP A 11 1.29 12.02 -18.13
N LYS A 12 0.12 12.64 -17.94
CA LYS A 12 -0.96 12.05 -17.15
C LYS A 12 -1.54 10.78 -17.76
N LEU A 13 -1.76 10.77 -19.08
CA LEU A 13 -2.32 9.59 -19.74
C LEU A 13 -1.32 8.42 -19.71
N THR A 14 -0.02 8.72 -19.83
CA THR A 14 1.04 7.72 -19.66
C THR A 14 1.11 7.19 -18.24
N ASP A 15 1.00 8.06 -17.22
CA ASP A 15 1.00 7.65 -15.81
C ASP A 15 -0.19 6.75 -15.49
N GLU A 16 -1.40 7.12 -15.91
CA GLU A 16 -2.60 6.30 -15.71
C GLU A 16 -2.52 4.95 -16.41
N LYS A 17 -1.91 4.90 -17.60
CA LYS A 17 -1.67 3.63 -18.30
C LYS A 17 -0.69 2.75 -17.53
N VAL A 18 0.45 3.31 -17.08
CA VAL A 18 1.45 2.58 -16.29
C VAL A 18 0.84 2.06 -14.98
N LYS A 19 0.04 2.89 -14.28
CA LYS A 19 -0.65 2.47 -13.05
C LYS A 19 -1.61 1.29 -13.31
N ARG A 20 -2.31 1.28 -14.44
CA ARG A 20 -3.23 0.18 -14.80
C ARG A 20 -2.50 -1.11 -15.14
N GLU A 21 -1.37 -1.03 -15.84
CA GLU A 21 -0.53 -2.19 -16.20
C GLU A 21 0.20 -2.78 -14.98
N ALA A 22 0.47 -1.95 -13.96
CA ALA A 22 1.04 -2.35 -12.68
C ALA A 22 0.05 -3.04 -11.71
N ILE A 23 -1.17 -3.34 -12.17
CA ILE A 23 -2.20 -4.04 -11.40
C ILE A 23 -2.59 -5.32 -12.12
N GLU A 24 -2.20 -6.45 -11.54
CA GLU A 24 -2.56 -7.80 -11.99
C GLU A 24 -3.75 -8.32 -11.19
N ILE A 25 -4.79 -8.82 -11.87
CA ILE A 25 -5.98 -9.43 -11.26
C ILE A 25 -6.11 -10.86 -11.77
N SER A 26 -6.37 -11.83 -10.89
CA SER A 26 -6.66 -13.21 -11.29
C SER A 26 -8.00 -13.30 -12.02
N GLU A 27 -8.15 -14.25 -12.95
CA GLU A 27 -9.35 -14.41 -13.77
C GLU A 27 -10.63 -14.60 -12.92
N ASP A 28 -10.52 -15.31 -11.80
CA ASP A 28 -11.59 -15.56 -10.84
C ASP A 28 -11.84 -14.38 -9.86
N LYS A 29 -11.09 -13.28 -10.01
CA LYS A 29 -11.11 -12.10 -9.12
C LYS A 29 -10.87 -12.43 -7.65
N SER A 30 -10.21 -13.55 -7.36
CA SER A 30 -9.84 -13.95 -6.01
C SER A 30 -8.57 -13.26 -5.52
N ARG A 31 -7.75 -12.72 -6.43
CA ARG A 31 -6.49 -12.08 -6.06
C ARG A 31 -6.18 -10.86 -6.92
N ALA A 32 -5.71 -9.81 -6.27
CA ALA A 32 -5.06 -8.67 -6.91
C ALA A 32 -3.61 -8.53 -6.41
N LYS A 33 -2.69 -8.26 -7.32
CA LYS A 33 -1.32 -7.83 -7.02
C LYS A 33 -1.14 -6.42 -7.61
N ILE A 34 -0.71 -5.50 -6.76
CA ILE A 34 -0.57 -4.08 -7.09
C ILE A 34 0.89 -3.72 -6.86
N ASP A 35 1.59 -3.36 -7.92
CA ASP A 35 2.97 -2.91 -7.82
C ASP A 35 3.04 -1.45 -7.31
N PRO A 36 4.12 -1.04 -6.63
CA PRO A 36 4.12 0.23 -5.89
C PRO A 36 4.01 1.48 -6.78
N VAL A 37 4.35 1.38 -8.06
CA VAL A 37 4.14 2.47 -9.04
C VAL A 37 2.65 2.79 -9.27
N ALA A 38 1.74 1.87 -8.92
CA ALA A 38 0.29 2.10 -8.95
C ALA A 38 -0.23 2.81 -7.69
N LEU A 39 0.61 3.03 -6.68
CA LEU A 39 0.22 3.68 -5.43
C LEU A 39 0.38 5.20 -5.52
N ASP A 40 -0.53 5.92 -4.88
CA ASP A 40 -0.42 7.35 -4.62
C ASP A 40 0.41 7.54 -3.34
N VAL A 41 1.64 8.03 -3.48
CA VAL A 41 2.59 8.19 -2.38
C VAL A 41 2.85 9.68 -2.15
N THR A 42 2.65 10.14 -0.92
CA THR A 42 2.95 11.54 -0.58
C THR A 42 4.46 11.79 -0.69
N TRP A 43 4.83 12.86 -1.41
CA TRP A 43 6.21 13.15 -1.85
C TRP A 43 6.86 12.04 -2.72
N GLY A 44 6.09 11.11 -3.29
CA GLY A 44 6.62 9.97 -4.05
C GLY A 44 7.45 10.35 -5.29
N ASN A 45 7.19 11.52 -5.87
CA ASN A 45 7.96 12.06 -6.99
C ASN A 45 9.19 12.88 -6.56
N ASP A 46 9.39 13.06 -5.25
CA ASP A 46 10.52 13.80 -4.70
C ASP A 46 11.66 12.83 -4.33
N PRO A 47 12.79 12.85 -5.08
CA PRO A 47 13.89 11.90 -4.88
C PRO A 47 14.63 12.12 -3.55
N ARG A 48 14.34 13.18 -2.80
CA ARG A 48 14.86 13.38 -1.43
C ARG A 48 14.16 12.49 -0.40
N HIS A 49 12.94 12.06 -0.70
CA HIS A 49 12.08 11.30 0.22
C HIS A 49 11.89 9.85 -0.24
N TRP A 50 11.82 9.60 -1.54
CA TRP A 50 11.56 8.27 -2.10
C TRP A 50 12.52 7.92 -3.25
N CYS A 51 12.89 6.64 -3.33
CA CYS A 51 13.66 6.09 -4.44
C CYS A 51 12.90 4.93 -5.07
N ILE A 52 12.72 4.98 -6.41
CA ILE A 52 12.05 3.92 -7.17
C ILE A 52 13.11 2.97 -7.75
N ASN A 53 13.05 1.71 -7.37
CA ASN A 53 13.90 0.67 -7.95
C ASN A 53 13.27 0.11 -9.23
N LYS A 54 13.68 0.65 -10.37
CA LYS A 54 13.18 0.26 -11.70
C LYS A 54 13.58 -1.16 -12.12
N ASN A 55 14.56 -1.78 -11.45
CA ASN A 55 15.04 -3.13 -11.80
C ASN A 55 14.15 -4.26 -11.24
N LYS A 56 13.20 -3.95 -10.33
CA LYS A 56 12.30 -4.94 -9.70
C LYS A 56 10.84 -4.54 -9.81
N LEU A 57 10.32 -4.30 -11.03
CA LEU A 57 8.92 -3.88 -11.26
C LEU A 57 8.49 -2.65 -10.42
N GLY A 58 9.46 -1.88 -9.90
CA GLY A 58 9.21 -0.64 -9.16
C GLY A 58 8.98 -0.79 -7.66
N SER A 59 9.77 -1.59 -6.91
CA SER A 59 9.79 -1.41 -5.45
C SER A 59 10.17 0.04 -5.10
N ILE A 60 9.53 0.60 -4.08
CA ILE A 60 9.80 1.98 -3.65
C ILE A 60 10.41 1.96 -2.25
N THR A 61 11.50 2.69 -2.09
CA THR A 61 12.23 2.82 -0.83
C THR A 61 12.02 4.21 -0.27
N LEU A 62 11.55 4.27 0.97
CA LEU A 62 11.49 5.48 1.76
C LEU A 62 12.91 5.85 2.23
N LEU A 63 13.41 7.00 1.79
CA LEU A 63 14.67 7.55 2.25
C LEU A 63 14.49 8.21 3.62
N GLN A 64 13.55 9.14 3.72
CA GLN A 64 13.19 9.82 4.97
C GLN A 64 11.87 10.59 4.84
N VAL A 65 11.01 10.53 5.87
CA VAL A 65 9.85 11.43 6.06
C VAL A 65 9.50 11.55 7.55
N SER A 66 8.84 12.64 7.94
CA SER A 66 8.16 12.76 9.24
C SER A 66 6.68 12.39 9.21
N TRP A 67 6.09 12.34 8.02
CA TRP A 67 4.70 11.97 7.73
C TRP A 67 4.73 10.88 6.65
N LEU A 68 4.11 9.74 6.89
CA LEU A 68 4.01 8.65 5.92
C LEU A 68 2.55 8.50 5.49
N GLU A 69 2.30 8.63 4.19
CA GLU A 69 0.98 8.39 3.59
C GLU A 69 1.15 7.76 2.21
N VAL A 70 0.68 6.52 2.12
CA VAL A 70 0.65 5.72 0.88
C VAL A 70 -0.76 5.21 0.70
N VAL A 71 -1.37 5.52 -0.44
CA VAL A 71 -2.76 5.18 -0.77
C VAL A 71 -2.80 4.37 -2.04
N GLY A 72 -3.60 3.30 -2.05
CA GLY A 72 -3.92 2.53 -3.23
C GLY A 72 -5.41 2.61 -3.54
N LYS A 73 -5.72 2.61 -4.83
CA LYS A 73 -7.09 2.60 -5.35
C LYS A 73 -7.21 1.50 -6.37
N LEU A 74 -8.33 0.78 -6.33
CA LEU A 74 -8.66 -0.25 -7.29
C LEU A 74 -10.12 -0.10 -7.68
N ASP A 75 -10.42 -0.14 -8.98
CA ASP A 75 -11.79 -0.18 -9.49
C ASP A 75 -12.54 -1.36 -8.85
N GLY A 76 -13.72 -1.09 -8.26
CA GLY A 76 -14.50 -2.10 -7.54
C GLY A 76 -14.91 -3.28 -8.43
N SER A 77 -15.09 -3.06 -9.74
CA SER A 77 -15.40 -4.12 -10.71
C SER A 77 -14.30 -5.17 -10.88
N ARG A 78 -13.06 -4.86 -10.45
CA ARG A 78 -11.93 -5.81 -10.47
C ARG A 78 -12.01 -6.86 -9.36
N LEU A 79 -12.85 -6.63 -8.34
CA LEU A 79 -13.18 -7.61 -7.30
C LEU A 79 -14.66 -8.01 -7.43
N VAL A 80 -15.09 -8.98 -6.62
CA VAL A 80 -16.51 -9.33 -6.49
C VAL A 80 -17.12 -8.48 -5.39
N ALA A 81 -18.01 -7.56 -5.74
CA ALA A 81 -18.68 -6.69 -4.77
C ALA A 81 -19.43 -7.51 -3.71
N GLY A 82 -19.36 -7.07 -2.45
CA GLY A 82 -20.00 -7.74 -1.31
C GLY A 82 -19.22 -8.94 -0.74
N GLU A 83 -18.18 -9.42 -1.42
CA GLU A 83 -17.29 -10.45 -0.91
C GLU A 83 -16.22 -9.86 0.02
N ARG A 84 -15.69 -10.69 0.92
CA ARG A 84 -14.64 -10.30 1.85
C ARG A 84 -13.26 -10.50 1.24
N TYR A 85 -12.40 -9.51 1.42
CA TYR A 85 -11.01 -9.54 1.00
C TYR A 85 -10.11 -9.11 2.14
N LYS A 86 -8.89 -9.64 2.16
CA LYS A 86 -7.81 -9.16 3.02
C LYS A 86 -6.80 -8.39 2.19
N VAL A 87 -6.31 -7.28 2.72
CA VAL A 87 -5.22 -6.50 2.12
C VAL A 87 -3.97 -6.61 2.99
N LYS A 88 -2.82 -6.82 2.33
CA LYS A 88 -1.51 -6.84 2.98
C LYS A 88 -0.47 -6.11 2.13
N PHE A 89 0.40 -5.37 2.79
CA PHE A 89 1.58 -4.77 2.17
C PHE A 89 2.74 -5.73 2.34
N MET A 90 3.39 -6.10 1.24
CA MET A 90 4.67 -6.80 1.29
C MET A 90 5.75 -5.75 1.46
N VAL A 91 6.42 -5.77 2.60
CA VAL A 91 7.41 -4.76 2.97
C VAL A 91 8.74 -5.40 3.35
N LYS A 92 9.80 -4.62 3.27
CA LYS A 92 11.14 -5.00 3.71
C LYS A 92 11.75 -3.82 4.46
N MET A 93 12.35 -4.09 5.62
CA MET A 93 13.11 -3.07 6.36
C MET A 93 14.56 -3.16 5.97
N ARG A 94 15.17 -2.07 5.50
CA ARG A 94 16.61 -2.05 5.22
C ARG A 94 17.42 -2.14 6.52
N ALA A 95 18.66 -2.63 6.43
CA ALA A 95 19.58 -2.65 7.57
C ALA A 95 19.84 -1.25 8.18
N ASP A 96 19.73 -0.19 7.38
CA ASP A 96 19.90 1.21 7.78
C ASP A 96 18.56 1.91 8.13
N ALA A 97 17.47 1.15 8.32
CA ALA A 97 16.18 1.72 8.70
C ALA A 97 16.21 2.36 10.09
N PHE A 98 15.53 3.49 10.25
CA PHE A 98 15.54 4.29 11.48
C PHE A 98 14.19 4.94 11.76
N GLY A 99 13.98 5.37 13.01
CA GLY A 99 12.82 6.19 13.40
C GLY A 99 11.50 5.44 13.61
N TRP A 100 11.49 4.11 13.55
CA TRP A 100 10.28 3.29 13.66
C TRP A 100 9.89 2.88 15.09
N SER A 101 10.83 2.94 16.04
CA SER A 101 10.55 2.58 17.43
C SER A 101 9.47 3.50 18.02
N GLY A 102 8.42 2.90 18.59
CA GLY A 102 7.25 3.63 19.12
C GLY A 102 6.36 4.31 18.07
N CYS A 103 6.65 4.12 16.78
CA CYS A 103 5.95 4.72 15.64
C CYS A 103 5.33 3.64 14.75
N PRO A 104 4.26 2.95 15.21
CA PRO A 104 3.60 1.94 14.40
C PRO A 104 2.93 2.56 13.19
N VAL A 105 2.87 1.80 12.09
CA VAL A 105 2.10 2.17 10.91
C VAL A 105 0.67 1.64 11.04
N TYR A 106 -0.26 2.33 10.40
CA TYR A 106 -1.68 2.01 10.39
C TYR A 106 -2.08 1.64 8.97
N LEU A 107 -2.50 0.40 8.80
CA LEU A 107 -3.06 -0.10 7.56
C LEU A 107 -4.56 0.12 7.60
N MET A 108 -5.11 0.71 6.55
CA MET A 108 -6.54 1.03 6.48
C MET A 108 -7.12 0.56 5.16
N ALA A 109 -8.38 0.16 5.18
CA ALA A 109 -9.17 -0.12 3.98
C ALA A 109 -10.59 0.42 4.16
N LYS A 110 -11.17 0.96 3.09
CA LYS A 110 -12.56 1.41 3.07
C LYS A 110 -13.46 0.20 2.79
N ASP A 111 -14.36 -0.05 3.72
CA ASP A 111 -15.37 -1.12 3.63
C ASP A 111 -16.55 -0.69 2.76
N ALA A 112 -17.33 -1.64 2.25
CA ALA A 112 -18.55 -1.40 1.48
C ALA A 112 -19.58 -0.52 2.21
N SER A 113 -19.56 -0.49 3.55
CA SER A 113 -20.36 0.45 4.36
C SER A 113 -19.89 1.91 4.29
N GLY A 114 -18.76 2.19 3.63
CA GLY A 114 -18.12 3.49 3.55
C GLY A 114 -17.19 3.81 4.73
N LYS A 115 -17.20 2.99 5.79
CA LYS A 115 -16.33 3.17 6.96
C LYS A 115 -14.94 2.59 6.71
N PHE A 116 -13.94 3.11 7.42
CA PHE A 116 -12.60 2.53 7.40
C PHE A 116 -12.45 1.44 8.45
N VAL A 117 -11.95 0.29 8.03
CA VAL A 117 -11.37 -0.75 8.89
C VAL A 117 -9.86 -0.55 8.93
N TRP A 118 -9.22 -0.89 10.05
CA TRP A 118 -7.78 -0.67 10.21
C TRP A 118 -7.11 -1.68 11.14
N LYS A 119 -5.79 -1.81 10.96
CA LYS A 119 -4.87 -2.60 11.80
C LYS A 119 -3.56 -1.84 11.97
N LYS A 120 -2.86 -2.07 13.09
CA LYS A 120 -1.55 -1.47 13.33
C LYS A 120 -0.45 -2.50 13.10
N ALA A 121 0.67 -2.09 12.56
CA ALA A 121 1.87 -2.91 12.47
C ALA A 121 3.06 -2.16 13.05
N ASP A 122 3.80 -2.79 13.95
CA ASP A 122 5.08 -2.25 14.43
C ASP A 122 6.21 -2.70 13.51
N LEU A 123 6.73 -1.76 12.70
CA LEU A 123 7.80 -2.06 11.75
C LEU A 123 9.16 -2.28 12.43
N SER A 124 9.33 -1.81 13.68
CA SER A 124 10.58 -2.01 14.42
C SER A 124 10.78 -3.46 14.88
N LEU A 125 9.73 -4.28 14.84
CA LEU A 125 9.78 -5.71 15.16
C LEU A 125 10.14 -6.59 13.95
N LEU A 126 10.21 -6.02 12.75
CA LEU A 126 10.52 -6.78 11.55
C LEU A 126 12.04 -6.97 11.42
N PRO A 127 12.52 -8.18 11.08
CA PRO A 127 13.93 -8.39 10.77
C PRO A 127 14.34 -7.55 9.55
N SER A 128 15.57 -7.04 9.60
CA SER A 128 16.16 -6.37 8.45
C SER A 128 16.30 -7.33 7.28
N ASP A 129 16.26 -6.73 6.09
CA ASP A 129 16.44 -7.33 4.80
C ASP A 129 15.56 -8.54 4.43
N THR A 130 14.44 -8.72 5.12
CA THR A 130 13.47 -9.79 4.85
C THR A 130 12.14 -9.22 4.36
N GLU A 131 11.62 -9.74 3.24
CA GLU A 131 10.27 -9.38 2.75
C GLU A 131 9.20 -10.10 3.59
N LEU A 132 8.31 -9.33 4.21
CA LEU A 132 7.25 -9.85 5.08
C LEU A 132 5.90 -9.16 4.81
N PRO A 133 4.78 -9.87 4.95
CA PRO A 133 3.46 -9.28 4.86
C PRO A 133 3.07 -8.58 6.18
N ILE A 134 2.67 -7.31 6.09
CA ILE A 134 1.98 -6.60 7.17
C ILE A 134 0.49 -6.41 6.82
N PRO A 135 -0.43 -6.56 7.78
CA PRO A 135 -0.18 -6.78 9.21
C PRO A 135 -0.08 -8.27 9.60
N ASP A 136 -0.16 -9.20 8.64
CA ASP A 136 -0.25 -10.66 8.84
C ASP A 136 0.80 -11.23 9.80
N ILE A 137 2.06 -10.80 9.69
CA ILE A 137 3.16 -11.31 10.54
C ILE A 137 2.98 -11.02 12.04
N GLN A 138 2.07 -10.12 12.41
CA GLN A 138 1.74 -9.76 13.79
C GLN A 138 0.40 -10.36 14.23
N SER A 139 -0.01 -11.50 13.64
CA SER A 139 -1.28 -12.18 13.89
C SER A 139 -2.51 -11.28 13.69
N GLN A 140 -2.37 -10.28 12.82
CA GLN A 140 -3.43 -9.32 12.49
C GLN A 140 -3.77 -9.47 11.01
N VAL A 141 -5.06 -9.49 10.69
CA VAL A 141 -5.54 -9.50 9.30
C VAL A 141 -6.44 -8.29 9.11
N LEU A 142 -6.20 -7.52 8.05
CA LEU A 142 -7.05 -6.40 7.66
C LEU A 142 -8.04 -6.88 6.59
N ILE A 143 -9.27 -7.19 7.03
CA ILE A 143 -10.36 -7.66 6.18
C ILE A 143 -11.35 -6.52 5.95
N PHE A 144 -11.79 -6.36 4.70
CA PHE A 144 -12.85 -5.45 4.28
C PHE A 144 -13.83 -6.15 3.34
N THR A 145 -15.06 -5.64 3.25
CA THR A 145 -16.03 -6.04 2.24
C THR A 145 -15.83 -5.18 0.99
N ALA A 146 -15.67 -5.80 -0.18
CA ALA A 146 -15.41 -5.07 -1.41
C ALA A 146 -16.60 -4.16 -1.79
N PRO A 147 -16.41 -2.83 -1.89
CA PRO A 147 -17.43 -1.92 -2.39
C PRO A 147 -17.65 -2.09 -3.91
N PRO A 148 -18.82 -1.72 -4.44
CA PRO A 148 -19.13 -1.86 -5.87
C PRO A 148 -18.41 -0.83 -6.76
N ASP A 149 -18.03 0.32 -6.22
CA ASP A 149 -17.48 1.47 -6.96
C ASP A 149 -15.94 1.45 -6.98
N GLN A 150 -15.31 1.61 -5.82
CA GLN A 150 -13.86 1.73 -5.70
C GLN A 150 -13.36 1.21 -4.36
N VAL A 151 -12.40 0.30 -4.42
CA VAL A 151 -11.63 -0.14 -3.26
C VAL A 151 -10.56 0.93 -2.98
N VAL A 152 -10.50 1.39 -1.73
CA VAL A 152 -9.47 2.33 -1.26
C VAL A 152 -8.78 1.73 -0.05
N PHE A 153 -7.46 1.72 -0.04
CA PHE A 153 -6.65 1.24 1.08
C PHE A 153 -5.38 2.08 1.23
N GLY A 154 -4.68 1.94 2.35
CA GLY A 154 -3.44 2.68 2.54
C GLY A 154 -2.64 2.27 3.77
N LEU A 155 -1.46 2.87 3.87
CA LEU A 155 -0.47 2.72 4.92
C LEU A 155 -0.08 4.10 5.45
N PHE A 156 -0.27 4.33 6.74
CA PHE A 156 -0.17 5.65 7.36
C PHE A 156 0.71 5.65 8.60
N GLU A 157 1.54 6.68 8.74
CA GLU A 157 2.11 7.12 10.02
C GLU A 157 2.23 8.64 9.96
N ILE A 158 1.14 9.32 10.32
CA ILE A 158 0.99 10.77 10.15
C ILE A 158 0.92 11.53 11.48
N TRP A 159 0.98 10.82 12.61
CA TRP A 159 0.64 11.37 13.92
C TRP A 159 1.85 11.67 14.80
N ARG A 160 2.95 10.92 14.64
CA ARG A 160 4.11 11.06 15.52
C ARG A 160 5.03 12.22 15.13
N GLY A 161 5.11 12.54 13.84
CA GLY A 161 6.01 13.57 13.33
C GLY A 161 7.51 13.21 13.43
N THR A 162 7.84 12.01 13.87
CA THR A 162 9.23 11.51 13.97
C THR A 162 9.77 11.21 12.58
N TRP A 163 10.99 11.66 12.29
CA TRP A 163 11.69 11.30 11.07
C TRP A 163 12.01 9.80 11.05
N LYS A 164 11.66 9.15 9.94
CA LYS A 164 11.87 7.71 9.73
C LYS A 164 12.24 7.41 8.28
N GLY A 165 12.96 6.33 8.08
CA GLY A 165 13.46 5.93 6.77
C GLY A 165 13.79 4.44 6.69
N GLY A 166 14.12 3.97 5.49
CA GLY A 166 14.54 2.59 5.22
C GLY A 166 13.41 1.57 5.06
N LEU A 167 12.15 2.01 4.98
CA LEU A 167 11.03 1.15 4.58
C LEU A 167 11.03 0.94 3.06
N GLU A 168 11.05 -0.31 2.60
CA GLU A 168 10.81 -0.68 1.21
C GLU A 168 9.41 -1.29 1.08
N ILE A 169 8.58 -0.72 0.20
CA ILE A 169 7.29 -1.30 -0.20
C ILE A 169 7.54 -2.07 -1.50
N VAL A 170 7.33 -3.38 -1.45
CA VAL A 170 7.59 -4.27 -2.58
C VAL A 170 6.36 -4.39 -3.48
N ARG A 171 5.18 -4.55 -2.87
CA ARG A 171 3.87 -4.70 -3.55
C ARG A 171 2.74 -4.74 -2.52
N VAL A 172 1.51 -4.59 -2.98
CA VAL A 172 0.30 -4.85 -2.21
C VAL A 172 -0.41 -6.08 -2.78
N ILE A 173 -0.91 -6.92 -1.89
CA ILE A 173 -1.70 -8.10 -2.25
C ILE A 173 -3.07 -7.98 -1.61
N ILE A 174 -4.11 -8.19 -2.42
CA ILE A 174 -5.48 -8.32 -1.97
C ILE A 174 -5.94 -9.73 -2.29
N ASP A 175 -6.25 -10.53 -1.27
CA ASP A 175 -6.70 -11.92 -1.42
C ASP A 175 -8.15 -12.05 -0.95
N LYS A 176 -8.98 -12.77 -1.69
CA LYS A 176 -10.34 -13.13 -1.27
C LYS A 176 -10.25 -14.00 -0.03
N VAL A 177 -11.06 -13.68 0.97
CA VAL A 177 -11.18 -14.50 2.18
C VAL A 177 -12.19 -15.60 1.87
N PRO A 178 -11.84 -16.89 2.04
CA PRO A 178 -12.81 -17.96 1.91
C PRO A 178 -14.05 -17.70 2.79
N PRO A 179 -15.22 -18.21 2.40
CA PRO A 179 -16.37 -18.24 3.31
C PRO A 179 -15.94 -18.92 4.62
N ASP A 180 -16.33 -18.36 5.77
CA ASP A 180 -16.04 -19.00 7.05
C ASP A 180 -16.79 -20.35 7.07
N ASN A 181 -16.07 -21.46 6.90
CA ASN A 181 -16.63 -22.82 6.97
C ASN A 181 -17.03 -23.24 8.39
N PHE A 182 -16.97 -22.32 9.37
CA PHE A 182 -17.28 -22.58 10.77
C PHE A 182 -18.46 -21.74 11.24
N LYS A 183 -19.66 -22.17 10.84
CA LYS A 183 -20.86 -22.07 11.68
C LYS A 183 -21.57 -23.42 11.61
N ARG A 184 -21.30 -24.27 12.60
CA ARG A 184 -22.25 -25.26 13.10
C ARG A 184 -22.57 -24.88 14.54
#